data_AF-A0A3C1LUZ1-F1
#
_entry.id   AF-A0A3C1LUZ1-F1
#
_cell.length_a   1.000
_cell.length_b   1.000
_cell.length_c   1.000
_cell.angle_alpha   90.00
_cell.angle_beta   90.00
_cell.angle_gamma   90.00
#
_symmetry.space_group_name_H-M   'P 1'
#
loop_
_entity.id
_entity.type
_entity.pdbx_description
1 polymer ?
#
loop_
_entity_poly.entity_id
_entity_poly.type
_entity_poly.pdbx_seq_one_letter_code
_entity_poly.pdbx_strand_id
1 'polypeptide(L)'
;MSEATKTPLIRLAKREAMDPKKVWAIRIGSIVFAFILGMIPILMAGQNPFQSYGIIISGALSKPGYIRQTVKRAIPLLGVALAIAPCFKMKFWNIGAEGQITMGAIFSSAIAIYMQKFMPRFPLLVLMMLAGAIGGAIWAFIPGFFKAKYNTNETLFTLMMNYIAIGIVKWLQGGPWEGRPGTQIIPMFGNNARLPNVFGIYCGWIIVLILVVIVHIYMNYTKHGYEVAVIGDSENTARYAGMNVGWIMMRTMLLSGTICGIVGWMLVSGANGTLNSDVAGGVGFTAITVAWLSQLNSFAMIIIAAILAIIG
;
A
#
# COMPACT_ATOMS: atom_id res chain seq x y z
N MET A 1 -35.80 -45.92 28.52
CA MET A 1 -35.33 -44.55 28.77
C MET A 1 -34.91 -43.96 27.43
N SER A 2 -35.74 -43.10 26.85
CA SER A 2 -35.53 -42.51 25.52
C SER A 2 -34.73 -41.22 25.69
N GLU A 3 -33.48 -41.19 25.21
CA GLU A 3 -32.67 -39.98 25.14
C GLU A 3 -33.24 -39.04 24.07
N ALA A 4 -33.93 -38.00 24.51
CA ALA A 4 -34.34 -36.89 23.67
C ALA A 4 -33.10 -36.12 23.19
N THR A 5 -32.72 -36.35 21.93
CA THR A 5 -31.69 -35.62 21.22
C THR A 5 -32.10 -34.16 21.10
N LYS A 6 -31.53 -33.28 21.94
CA LYS A 6 -31.74 -31.83 21.89
C LYS A 6 -31.28 -31.29 20.53
N THR A 7 -32.22 -31.03 19.62
CA THR A 7 -31.94 -30.30 18.38
C THR A 7 -31.65 -28.83 18.71
N PRO A 8 -30.51 -28.25 18.27
CA PRO A 8 -30.20 -26.86 18.53
C PRO A 8 -31.18 -25.91 17.80
N LEU A 9 -31.63 -24.86 18.49
CA LEU A 9 -32.60 -23.85 18.02
C LEU A 9 -32.16 -23.09 16.75
N ILE A 10 -30.86 -23.04 16.46
CA ILE A 10 -30.31 -22.32 15.30
C ILE A 10 -29.42 -23.29 14.53
N ARG A 11 -29.92 -23.75 13.38
CA ARG A 11 -29.12 -24.49 12.39
C ARG A 11 -28.45 -23.47 11.45
N LEU A 12 -27.19 -23.16 11.71
CA LEU A 12 -26.35 -22.42 10.77
C LEU A 12 -25.94 -23.37 9.64
N ALA A 13 -26.79 -23.47 8.60
CA ALA A 13 -26.42 -24.16 7.37
C ALA A 13 -25.63 -23.22 6.47
N LYS A 14 -24.47 -23.66 5.98
CA LYS A 14 -23.74 -22.98 4.92
C LYS A 14 -24.66 -22.90 3.70
N ARG A 15 -25.03 -21.68 3.28
CA ARG A 15 -25.95 -21.48 2.15
C ARG A 15 -25.23 -21.82 0.84
N GLU A 16 -25.57 -22.95 0.25
CA GLU A 16 -25.02 -23.37 -1.05
C GLU A 16 -25.70 -22.56 -2.16
N ALA A 17 -24.97 -21.56 -2.67
CA ALA A 17 -25.32 -20.66 -3.77
C ALA A 17 -26.57 -19.76 -3.58
N MET A 18 -26.33 -18.45 -3.44
CA MET A 18 -27.37 -17.44 -3.65
C MET A 18 -27.52 -17.11 -5.13
N ASP A 19 -28.75 -16.89 -5.58
CA ASP A 19 -29.04 -16.33 -6.90
C ASP A 19 -28.17 -15.07 -7.14
N PRO A 20 -27.41 -14.99 -8.25
CA PRO A 20 -26.58 -13.84 -8.59
C PRO A 20 -27.31 -12.49 -8.47
N LYS A 21 -28.62 -12.44 -8.79
CA LYS A 21 -29.43 -11.22 -8.65
C LYS A 21 -29.53 -10.76 -7.20
N LYS A 22 -29.73 -11.70 -6.26
CA LYS A 22 -29.80 -11.39 -4.82
C LYS A 22 -28.44 -10.93 -4.29
N VAL A 23 -27.34 -11.53 -4.75
CA VAL A 23 -25.98 -11.10 -4.38
C VAL A 23 -25.72 -9.67 -4.82
N TRP A 24 -26.05 -9.32 -6.06
CA TRP A 24 -25.89 -7.96 -6.57
C TRP A 24 -26.83 -6.97 -5.88
N ALA A 25 -28.08 -7.35 -5.58
CA ALA A 25 -29.01 -6.51 -4.83
C ALA A 25 -28.48 -6.18 -3.42
N ILE A 26 -27.93 -7.17 -2.71
CA ILE A 26 -27.32 -6.97 -1.39
C ILE A 26 -26.11 -6.04 -1.49
N ARG A 27 -25.23 -6.22 -2.49
CA ARG A 27 -24.06 -5.37 -2.70
C ARG A 27 -24.46 -3.92 -2.99
N ILE A 28 -25.37 -3.69 -3.93
CA ILE A 28 -25.87 -2.35 -4.27
C ILE A 28 -26.57 -1.73 -3.05
N GLY A 29 -27.41 -2.50 -2.35
CA GLY A 29 -28.07 -2.06 -1.12
C GLY A 29 -27.08 -1.62 -0.05
N SER A 30 -25.99 -2.38 0.15
CA SER A 30 -24.95 -2.02 1.11
C SER A 30 -24.19 -0.73 0.73
N ILE A 31 -23.94 -0.51 -0.56
CA ILE A 31 -23.31 0.73 -1.06
C ILE A 31 -24.23 1.93 -0.82
N VAL A 32 -25.51 1.82 -1.18
CA VAL A 32 -26.50 2.90 -0.95
C VAL A 32 -26.62 3.20 0.54
N PHE A 33 -26.69 2.17 1.38
CA PHE A 33 -26.76 2.33 2.83
C PHE A 33 -25.50 3.00 3.40
N ALA A 34 -24.32 2.67 2.89
CA ALA A 34 -23.07 3.33 3.27
C ALA A 34 -23.08 4.83 2.93
N PHE A 35 -23.59 5.22 1.75
CA PHE A 35 -23.77 6.63 1.41
C PHE A 35 -24.78 7.32 2.33
N ILE A 36 -25.91 6.69 2.65
CA ILE A 36 -26.90 7.25 3.58
C ILE A 36 -26.28 7.49 4.96
N LEU A 37 -25.54 6.50 5.49
CA LEU A 37 -24.82 6.67 6.75
C LEU A 37 -23.78 7.79 6.68
N GLY A 38 -23.08 7.92 5.54
CA GLY A 38 -22.14 9.00 5.30
C GLY A 38 -22.77 10.40 5.26
N MET A 39 -24.09 10.51 5.07
CA MET A 39 -24.79 11.81 5.14
C MET A 39 -24.92 12.31 6.58
N ILE A 40 -24.93 11.41 7.58
CA ILE A 40 -25.18 11.75 8.98
C ILE A 40 -24.14 12.75 9.50
N PRO A 41 -22.81 12.53 9.36
CA PRO A 41 -21.81 13.51 9.82
C PRO A 41 -21.91 14.85 9.09
N ILE A 42 -22.29 14.83 7.80
CA ILE A 42 -22.41 16.05 6.99
C ILE A 42 -23.61 16.89 7.47
N LEU A 43 -24.73 16.24 7.77
CA LEU A 43 -25.90 16.87 8.39
C LEU A 43 -25.57 17.41 9.78
N MET A 44 -24.83 16.65 10.60
CA MET A 44 -24.37 17.11 11.91
C MET A 44 -23.44 18.32 11.83
N ALA A 45 -22.67 18.44 10.74
CA ALA A 45 -21.84 19.60 10.44
C ALA A 45 -22.64 20.80 9.87
N GLY A 46 -23.96 20.69 9.73
CA GLY A 46 -24.83 21.74 9.19
C GLY A 46 -24.71 21.95 7.68
N GLN A 47 -24.07 21.03 6.95
CA GLN A 47 -23.87 21.10 5.51
C GLN A 47 -24.91 20.25 4.77
N ASN A 48 -25.22 20.62 3.51
CA ASN A 48 -26.11 19.82 2.68
C ASN A 48 -25.36 18.61 2.10
N PRO A 49 -25.75 17.34 2.42
CA PRO A 49 -25.01 16.16 1.99
C PRO A 49 -24.93 15.99 0.47
N PHE A 50 -25.99 16.35 -0.25
CA PHE A 50 -26.00 16.26 -1.71
C PHE A 50 -25.03 17.24 -2.34
N GLN A 51 -24.93 18.46 -1.78
CA GLN A 51 -23.93 19.43 -2.23
C GLN A 51 -22.51 18.99 -1.88
N SER A 52 -22.28 18.48 -0.67
CA SER A 52 -20.97 17.99 -0.25
C SER A 52 -20.49 16.82 -1.12
N TYR A 53 -21.37 15.86 -1.44
CA TYR A 53 -21.04 14.79 -2.40
C TYR A 53 -20.81 15.31 -3.81
N GLY A 54 -21.61 16.29 -4.25
CA GLY A 54 -21.38 17.00 -5.51
C GLY A 54 -19.98 17.62 -5.56
N ILE A 55 -19.54 18.27 -4.49
CA ILE A 55 -18.22 18.90 -4.37
C ILE A 55 -17.09 17.87 -4.42
N ILE A 56 -17.24 16.73 -3.74
CA ILE A 56 -16.24 15.64 -3.78
C ILE A 56 -16.07 15.14 -5.22
N ILE A 57 -17.18 14.82 -5.90
CA ILE A 57 -17.15 14.32 -7.28
C ILE A 57 -16.60 15.40 -8.22
N SER A 58 -17.04 16.65 -8.10
CA SER A 58 -16.58 17.72 -8.96
C SER A 58 -15.11 18.08 -8.72
N GLY A 59 -14.70 18.05 -7.46
CA GLY A 59 -13.33 18.32 -7.03
C GLY A 59 -12.32 17.28 -7.53
N ALA A 60 -12.78 16.05 -7.80
CA ALA A 60 -11.95 14.98 -8.34
C ALA A 60 -12.06 14.85 -9.88
N LEU A 61 -13.25 15.00 -10.45
CA LEU A 61 -13.53 14.58 -11.84
C LEU A 61 -13.94 15.71 -12.80
N SER A 62 -14.17 16.94 -12.34
CA SER A 62 -14.71 17.97 -13.25
C SER A 62 -13.76 18.50 -14.30
N LYS A 63 -12.46 18.60 -13.99
CA LYS A 63 -11.46 19.19 -14.91
C LYS A 63 -10.31 18.22 -15.15
N PRO A 64 -9.67 18.24 -16.34
CA PRO A 64 -8.50 17.41 -16.62
C PRO A 64 -7.38 17.55 -15.58
N GLY A 65 -7.20 18.74 -14.99
CA GLY A 65 -6.23 18.96 -13.91
C GLY A 65 -6.58 18.21 -12.62
N TYR A 66 -7.86 18.18 -12.22
CA TYR A 66 -8.33 17.46 -11.05
C TYR A 66 -8.23 15.94 -11.25
N ILE A 67 -8.62 15.46 -12.43
CA ILE A 67 -8.47 14.04 -12.79
C ILE A 67 -7.00 13.61 -12.68
N ARG A 68 -6.07 14.42 -13.20
CA ARG A 68 -4.62 14.16 -13.06
C ARG A 68 -4.19 14.12 -11.60
N GLN A 69 -4.73 14.96 -10.74
CA GLN A 69 -4.40 14.98 -9.32
C GLN A 69 -4.96 13.75 -8.58
N THR A 70 -6.19 13.35 -8.87
CA THR A 70 -6.79 12.11 -8.38
C THR A 70 -5.96 10.89 -8.79
N VAL A 71 -5.52 10.83 -10.05
CA VAL A 71 -4.65 9.75 -10.51
C VAL A 71 -3.29 9.77 -9.78
N LYS A 72 -2.68 10.95 -9.58
CA LYS A 72 -1.44 11.09 -8.77
C LYS A 72 -1.59 10.55 -7.35
N ARG A 73 -2.77 10.69 -6.72
CA ARG A 73 -3.09 10.12 -5.40
C ARG A 73 -3.37 8.62 -5.45
N ALA A 74 -4.05 8.15 -6.48
CA ALA A 74 -4.42 6.73 -6.63
C ALA A 74 -3.22 5.81 -6.87
N ILE A 75 -2.20 6.27 -7.62
CA ILE A 75 -1.01 5.49 -7.97
C ILE A 75 -0.28 4.93 -6.75
N PRO A 76 0.16 5.74 -5.77
CA PRO A 76 0.89 5.22 -4.61
C PRO A 76 0.00 4.33 -3.73
N LEU A 77 -1.30 4.64 -3.60
CA LEU A 77 -2.26 3.79 -2.88
C LEU A 77 -2.34 2.40 -3.50
N LEU A 78 -2.48 2.32 -4.83
CA LEU A 78 -2.54 1.07 -5.57
C LEU A 78 -1.21 0.29 -5.46
N GLY A 79 -0.08 0.98 -5.63
CA GLY A 79 1.25 0.35 -5.53
C GLY A 79 1.50 -0.30 -4.17
N VAL A 80 1.11 0.38 -3.09
CA VAL A 80 1.26 -0.16 -1.72
C VAL A 80 0.24 -1.24 -1.43
N ALA A 81 -1.00 -1.11 -1.90
CA ALA A 81 -2.01 -2.16 -1.75
C ALA A 81 -1.57 -3.48 -2.40
N LEU A 82 -0.95 -3.40 -3.58
CA LEU A 82 -0.34 -4.55 -4.26
C LEU A 82 0.85 -5.11 -3.49
N ALA A 83 1.66 -4.25 -2.85
CA ALA A 83 2.81 -4.67 -2.06
C ALA A 83 2.41 -5.51 -0.84
N ILE A 84 1.37 -5.07 -0.11
CA ILE A 84 0.94 -5.72 1.14
C ILE A 84 -0.01 -6.91 0.92
N ALA A 85 -0.64 -7.02 -0.25
CA ALA A 85 -1.62 -8.07 -0.53
C ALA A 85 -1.07 -9.50 -0.36
N PRO A 86 0.16 -9.84 -0.82
CA PRO A 86 0.76 -11.15 -0.55
C PRO A 86 0.92 -11.43 0.94
N CYS A 87 1.35 -10.45 1.75
CA CYS A 87 1.48 -10.58 3.20
C CYS A 87 0.12 -10.86 3.87
N PHE A 88 -0.92 -10.12 3.50
CA PHE A 88 -2.26 -10.35 4.05
C PHE A 88 -2.84 -11.70 3.64
N LYS A 89 -2.54 -12.19 2.43
CA LYS A 89 -3.01 -13.52 2.01
C LYS A 89 -2.46 -14.64 2.88
N MET A 90 -1.23 -14.52 3.37
CA MET A 90 -0.62 -15.45 4.34
C MET A 90 -0.95 -15.14 5.81
N LYS A 91 -1.93 -14.27 6.08
CA LYS A 91 -2.30 -13.79 7.43
C LYS A 91 -1.18 -13.07 8.19
N PHE A 92 -0.17 -12.58 7.48
CA PHE A 92 0.88 -11.72 8.04
C PHE A 92 0.43 -10.27 7.96
N TRP A 93 0.18 -9.65 9.11
CA TRP A 93 -0.31 -8.28 9.20
C TRP A 93 0.83 -7.25 9.08
N ASN A 94 1.23 -6.96 7.83
CA ASN A 94 2.22 -5.92 7.55
C ASN A 94 1.62 -4.51 7.66
N ILE A 95 1.68 -3.90 8.85
CA ILE A 95 1.32 -2.49 9.09
C ILE A 95 2.53 -1.55 8.88
N GLY A 96 3.69 -2.11 8.54
CA GLY A 96 4.96 -1.40 8.37
C GLY A 96 5.17 -0.75 7.01
N ALA A 97 4.15 -0.74 6.14
CA ALA A 97 4.26 -0.21 4.78
C ALA A 97 4.70 1.27 4.79
N GLU A 98 4.22 2.07 5.75
CA GLU A 98 4.60 3.47 5.95
C GLU A 98 6.12 3.63 6.10
N GLY A 99 6.75 2.82 6.96
CA GLY A 99 8.19 2.82 7.19
C GLY A 99 8.97 2.26 6.01
N GLN A 100 8.46 1.24 5.33
CA GLN A 100 9.09 0.68 4.12
C GLN A 100 9.15 1.71 2.98
N ILE A 101 8.06 2.46 2.78
CA ILE A 101 8.01 3.60 1.84
C ILE A 101 9.02 4.67 2.26
N THR A 102 9.03 5.03 3.54
CA THR A 102 9.90 6.09 4.09
C THR A 102 11.38 5.73 3.95
N MET A 103 11.76 4.48 4.24
CA MET A 103 13.14 4.03 4.06
C MET A 103 13.53 3.89 2.59
N GLY A 104 12.63 3.45 1.72
CA GLY A 104 12.86 3.50 0.28
C GLY A 104 13.08 4.92 -0.22
N ALA A 105 12.26 5.86 0.25
CA ALA A 105 12.40 7.28 -0.02
C ALA A 105 13.75 7.84 0.47
N ILE A 106 14.22 7.47 1.67
CA ILE A 106 15.55 7.84 2.18
C ILE A 106 16.65 7.35 1.25
N PHE A 107 16.65 6.06 0.90
CA PHE A 107 17.71 5.48 0.06
C PHE A 107 17.73 6.08 -1.34
N SER A 108 16.57 6.28 -1.95
CA SER A 108 16.46 7.00 -3.24
C SER A 108 16.96 8.44 -3.14
N SER A 109 16.65 9.12 -2.04
CA SER A 109 17.08 10.51 -1.82
C SER A 109 18.57 10.62 -1.58
N ALA A 110 19.21 9.63 -0.94
CA ALA A 110 20.66 9.58 -0.81
C ALA A 110 21.34 9.60 -2.18
N ILE A 111 20.88 8.75 -3.10
CA ILE A 111 21.39 8.72 -4.49
C ILE A 111 21.13 10.05 -5.19
N ALA A 112 19.94 10.64 -5.04
CA ALA A 112 19.64 11.94 -5.61
C ALA A 112 20.60 13.03 -5.09
N ILE A 113 20.79 13.13 -3.78
CA ILE A 113 21.60 14.18 -3.16
C ILE A 113 23.06 14.08 -3.59
N TYR A 114 23.65 12.89 -3.53
CA TYR A 114 25.08 12.71 -3.78
C TYR A 114 25.44 12.54 -5.25
N MET A 115 24.56 11.96 -6.08
CA MET A 115 24.91 11.54 -7.45
C MET A 115 24.27 12.38 -8.55
N GLN A 116 23.28 13.24 -8.25
CA GLN A 116 22.56 14.00 -9.29
C GLN A 116 23.43 14.93 -10.14
N LYS A 117 24.59 15.37 -9.62
CA LYS A 117 25.54 16.24 -10.34
C LYS A 117 26.43 15.47 -11.32
N PHE A 118 26.64 14.18 -11.08
CA PHE A 118 27.63 13.37 -11.80
C PHE A 118 27.01 12.44 -12.85
N MET A 119 25.69 12.25 -12.82
CA MET A 119 25.02 11.24 -13.63
C MET A 119 23.88 11.86 -14.47
N PRO A 120 23.70 11.42 -15.72
CA PRO A 120 22.56 11.82 -16.53
C PRO A 120 21.23 11.28 -15.96
N ARG A 121 20.12 11.89 -16.39
CA ARG A 121 18.77 11.65 -15.84
C ARG A 121 18.36 10.18 -15.78
N PHE A 122 18.49 9.45 -16.88
CA PHE A 122 17.94 8.09 -16.96
C PHE A 122 18.69 7.08 -16.06
N PRO A 123 20.03 6.97 -16.10
CA PRO A 123 20.77 6.10 -15.18
C PRO A 123 20.57 6.48 -13.70
N LEU A 124 20.49 7.79 -13.40
CA LEU A 124 20.25 8.26 -12.05
C LEU A 124 18.89 7.78 -11.53
N LEU A 125 17.83 7.91 -12.32
CA LEU A 125 16.48 7.47 -11.92
C LEU A 125 16.41 5.95 -11.69
N VAL A 126 17.09 5.16 -12.52
CA VAL A 126 17.16 3.70 -12.33
C VAL A 126 17.91 3.37 -11.04
N LEU A 127 19.04 4.03 -10.78
CA LEU A 127 19.81 3.80 -9.55
C LEU A 127 19.04 4.23 -8.31
N MET A 128 18.32 5.35 -8.37
CA MET A 128 17.43 5.79 -7.30
C MET A 128 16.30 4.78 -7.04
N MET A 129 15.71 4.21 -8.09
CA MET A 129 14.68 3.17 -7.98
C MET A 129 15.25 1.90 -7.32
N LEU A 130 16.42 1.43 -7.75
CA LEU A 130 17.09 0.27 -7.17
C LEU A 130 17.46 0.50 -5.70
N ALA A 131 18.01 1.66 -5.37
CA ALA A 131 18.33 2.02 -3.99
C ALA A 131 17.07 2.08 -3.12
N GLY A 132 15.97 2.66 -3.63
CA GLY A 132 14.70 2.70 -2.92
C GLY A 132 14.10 1.31 -2.70
N ALA A 133 14.15 0.44 -3.72
CA ALA A 133 13.74 -0.96 -3.64
C ALA A 133 14.54 -1.70 -2.54
N ILE A 134 15.87 -1.53 -2.50
CA ILE A 134 16.73 -2.11 -1.48
C ILE A 134 16.41 -1.55 -0.09
N GLY A 135 16.25 -0.23 0.05
CA GLY A 135 15.93 0.41 1.33
C GLY A 135 14.62 -0.10 1.94
N GLY A 136 13.58 -0.22 1.11
CA GLY A 136 12.30 -0.80 1.54
C GLY A 136 12.41 -2.30 1.85
N ALA A 137 13.16 -3.06 1.05
CA ALA A 137 13.40 -4.49 1.26
C ALA A 137 14.12 -4.77 2.58
N ILE A 138 15.19 -4.02 2.88
CA ILE A 138 15.94 -4.11 4.15
C ILE A 138 15.00 -3.82 5.32
N TRP A 139 14.16 -2.79 5.21
CA TRP A 139 13.25 -2.42 6.29
C TRP A 139 12.18 -3.49 6.54
N ALA A 140 11.65 -4.12 5.50
CA ALA A 140 10.67 -5.19 5.63
C ALA A 140 11.31 -6.53 6.07
N PHE A 141 12.58 -6.74 5.75
CA PHE A 141 13.31 -7.95 6.14
C PHE A 141 13.46 -8.06 7.65
N ILE A 142 13.73 -6.95 8.36
CA ILE A 142 13.91 -6.94 9.81
C ILE A 142 12.71 -7.61 10.55
N PRO A 143 11.47 -7.09 10.46
CA PRO A 143 10.34 -7.70 11.16
C PRO A 143 10.00 -9.09 10.59
N GLY A 144 10.21 -9.31 9.29
CA GLY A 144 10.01 -10.62 8.66
C GLY A 144 10.93 -11.70 9.23
N PHE A 145 12.21 -11.39 9.45
CA PHE A 145 13.20 -12.29 10.04
C PHE A 145 12.86 -12.63 11.49
N PHE A 146 12.55 -11.61 12.30
CA PHE A 146 12.21 -11.83 13.71
C PHE A 146 10.90 -12.62 13.87
N LYS A 147 9.90 -12.39 13.01
CA LYS A 147 8.69 -13.22 13.00
C LYS A 147 9.04 -14.67 12.63
N ALA A 148 9.81 -14.88 11.56
CA ALA A 148 10.16 -16.21 11.09
C ALA A 148 10.98 -17.02 12.10
N LYS A 149 11.87 -16.37 12.86
CA LYS A 149 12.76 -17.03 13.82
C LYS A 149 12.19 -17.12 15.24
N TYR A 150 11.54 -16.06 15.71
CA TYR A 150 11.13 -15.91 17.11
C TYR A 150 9.62 -15.84 17.30
N ASN A 151 8.82 -15.91 16.22
CA ASN A 151 7.37 -15.82 16.25
C ASN A 151 6.85 -14.58 17.00
N THR A 152 7.52 -13.44 16.83
CA THR A 152 7.13 -12.17 17.44
C THR A 152 5.79 -11.65 16.92
N ASN A 153 5.20 -10.67 17.61
CA ASN A 153 4.02 -9.97 17.11
C ASN A 153 4.42 -9.03 15.95
N GLU A 154 4.10 -9.44 14.73
CA GLU A 154 4.43 -8.74 13.49
C GLU A 154 3.72 -7.38 13.38
N THR A 155 2.49 -7.28 13.88
CA THR A 155 1.67 -6.08 13.80
C THR A 155 2.31 -4.94 14.59
N LEU A 156 2.62 -5.21 15.86
CA LEU A 156 3.24 -4.21 16.73
C LEU A 156 4.64 -3.86 16.23
N PHE A 157 5.43 -4.86 15.84
CA PHE A 157 6.82 -4.62 15.43
C PHE A 157 6.88 -3.77 14.15
N THR A 158 6.10 -4.13 13.12
CA THR A 158 6.06 -3.37 11.87
C THR A 158 5.53 -1.95 12.08
N LEU A 159 4.53 -1.76 12.95
CA LEU A 159 4.03 -0.43 13.33
C LEU A 159 5.10 0.41 14.04
N MET A 160 5.80 -0.17 15.04
CA MET A 160 6.85 0.53 15.79
C MET A 160 8.01 0.97 14.89
N MET A 161 8.36 0.15 13.91
CA MET A 161 9.39 0.50 12.93
C MET A 161 9.02 1.70 12.05
N ASN A 162 7.74 2.01 11.84
CA ASN A 162 7.35 3.21 11.09
C ASN A 162 7.84 4.49 11.78
N TYR A 163 7.71 4.56 13.11
CA TYR A 163 8.15 5.72 13.88
C TYR A 163 9.67 5.90 13.84
N ILE A 164 10.43 4.79 13.85
CA ILE A 164 11.88 4.83 13.70
C ILE A 164 12.26 5.42 12.34
N ALA A 165 11.61 4.99 11.25
CA ALA A 165 11.87 5.52 9.91
C ALA A 165 11.59 7.03 9.82
N ILE A 166 10.47 7.49 10.39
CA ILE A 166 10.13 8.92 10.47
C ILE A 166 11.19 9.70 11.29
N GLY A 167 11.65 9.12 12.41
CA GLY A 167 12.72 9.70 13.24
C GLY A 167 14.03 9.86 12.47
N ILE A 168 14.41 8.87 11.65
CA ILE A 168 15.58 8.95 10.77
C ILE A 168 15.44 10.10 9.78
N VAL A 169 14.27 10.27 9.15
CA VAL A 169 14.06 11.42 8.24
C VAL A 169 14.21 12.74 8.97
N LYS A 170 13.63 12.89 10.17
CA LYS A 170 13.77 14.12 10.97
C LYS A 170 15.23 14.43 11.32
N TRP A 171 16.01 13.40 11.66
CA TRP A 171 17.44 13.57 11.90
C TRP A 171 18.20 13.99 10.63
N LEU A 172 17.87 13.43 9.47
CA LEU A 172 18.46 13.84 8.18
C LEU A 172 18.09 15.28 7.81
N GLN A 173 16.84 15.68 8.07
CA GLN A 173 16.30 17.01 7.80
C GLN A 173 17.03 18.11 8.58
N GLY A 174 17.32 17.89 9.86
CA GLY A 174 18.04 18.83 10.72
C GLY A 174 19.56 18.58 10.80
N GLY A 175 20.09 17.71 9.95
CA GLY A 175 21.48 17.26 10.03
C GLY A 175 22.15 17.25 8.66
N PRO A 176 22.66 16.09 8.19
CA PRO A 176 23.57 16.04 7.04
C PRO A 176 22.94 16.45 5.70
N TRP A 177 21.62 16.40 5.57
CA TRP A 177 20.92 16.71 4.30
C TRP A 177 20.19 18.05 4.35
N GLU A 178 20.40 18.83 5.40
CA GLU A 178 19.83 20.16 5.55
C GLU A 178 20.39 21.10 4.47
N GLY A 179 19.49 21.80 3.76
CA GLY A 179 19.91 22.72 2.69
C GLY A 179 20.52 24.03 3.21
N ARG A 180 19.97 24.55 4.33
CA ARG A 180 20.45 25.75 5.01
C ARG A 180 20.40 25.52 6.53
N PRO A 181 21.48 25.83 7.27
CA PRO A 181 21.50 25.62 8.72
C PRO A 181 20.29 26.24 9.43
N GLY A 182 19.58 25.44 10.21
CA GLY A 182 18.43 25.86 11.03
C GLY A 182 17.08 25.88 10.30
N THR A 183 16.99 25.41 9.06
CA THR A 183 15.72 25.32 8.31
C THR A 183 15.02 23.98 8.47
N GLN A 184 15.76 22.92 8.83
CA GLN A 184 15.28 21.53 8.89
C GLN A 184 14.61 21.06 7.58
N ILE A 185 15.04 21.61 6.45
CA ILE A 185 14.46 21.32 5.13
C ILE A 185 15.55 20.78 4.21
N ILE A 186 15.24 19.63 3.59
CA ILE A 186 16.05 19.05 2.54
C ILE A 186 15.76 19.81 1.23
N PRO A 187 16.79 20.30 0.53
CA PRO A 187 16.59 21.09 -0.68
C PRO A 187 15.94 20.24 -1.78
N MET A 188 15.17 20.91 -2.64
CA MET A 188 14.56 20.27 -3.80
C MET A 188 15.63 19.61 -4.69
N PHE A 189 15.33 18.40 -5.16
CA PHE A 189 16.20 17.71 -6.11
C PHE A 189 16.22 18.44 -7.45
N GLY A 190 17.38 18.37 -8.12
CA GLY A 190 17.55 18.90 -9.48
C GLY A 190 16.69 18.15 -10.49
N ASN A 191 16.50 18.75 -11.66
CA ASN A 191 15.65 18.21 -12.72
C ASN A 191 16.05 16.80 -13.18
N ASN A 192 17.34 16.44 -13.05
CA ASN A 192 17.85 15.10 -13.38
C ASN A 192 17.32 14.01 -12.44
N ALA A 193 17.04 14.33 -11.19
CA ALA A 193 16.56 13.40 -10.18
C ALA A 193 15.02 13.39 -10.09
N ARG A 194 14.32 14.10 -10.98
CA ARG A 194 12.86 14.15 -11.05
C ARG A 194 12.33 13.26 -12.15
N LEU A 195 11.27 12.50 -11.85
CA LEU A 195 10.59 11.64 -12.80
C LEU A 195 10.03 12.46 -13.99
N PRO A 196 10.13 11.96 -15.23
CA PRO A 196 9.52 12.63 -16.37
C PRO A 196 8.00 12.57 -16.29
N ASN A 197 7.36 13.63 -16.77
CA ASN A 197 5.91 13.70 -16.88
C ASN A 197 5.48 13.08 -18.21
N VAL A 198 4.54 12.13 -18.15
CA VAL A 198 3.89 11.48 -19.27
C VAL A 198 2.39 11.75 -19.13
N PHE A 199 1.78 12.40 -20.13
CA PHE A 199 0.38 12.87 -20.08
C PHE A 199 0.04 13.82 -18.90
N GLY A 200 1.03 14.56 -18.39
CA GLY A 200 0.86 15.50 -17.27
C GLY A 200 0.84 14.85 -15.87
N ILE A 201 1.20 13.57 -15.79
CA ILE A 201 1.39 12.79 -14.56
C ILE A 201 2.81 12.23 -14.58
N TYR A 202 3.49 12.11 -13.44
CA TYR A 202 4.82 11.49 -13.42
C TYR A 202 4.73 10.02 -13.86
N CYS A 203 5.75 9.51 -14.56
CA CYS A 203 5.78 8.18 -15.21
C CYS A 203 5.51 6.98 -14.27
N GLY A 204 5.42 7.20 -12.97
CA GLY A 204 5.17 6.15 -11.97
C GLY A 204 3.84 5.39 -12.14
N TRP A 205 2.84 5.95 -12.82
CA TRP A 205 1.60 5.21 -13.12
C TRP A 205 1.84 3.98 -14.01
N ILE A 206 2.76 4.07 -14.97
CA ILE A 206 3.12 2.95 -15.86
C ILE A 206 3.73 1.81 -15.03
N ILE A 207 4.63 2.16 -14.12
CA ILE A 207 5.31 1.20 -13.25
C ILE A 207 4.29 0.48 -12.35
N VAL A 208 3.34 1.21 -11.77
CA VAL A 208 2.30 0.60 -10.93
C VAL A 208 1.36 -0.29 -11.73
N LEU A 209 0.98 0.08 -12.96
CA LEU A 209 0.18 -0.80 -13.82
C LEU A 209 0.92 -2.09 -14.18
N ILE A 210 2.23 -1.99 -14.47
CA ILE A 210 3.08 -3.16 -14.67
C ILE A 210 3.11 -4.02 -13.39
N LEU A 211 3.23 -3.40 -12.21
CA LEU A 211 3.19 -4.10 -10.93
C LEU A 211 1.85 -4.80 -10.67
N VAL A 212 0.71 -4.25 -11.11
CA VAL A 212 -0.59 -4.94 -11.03
C VAL A 212 -0.51 -6.29 -11.73
N VAL A 213 -0.02 -6.29 -12.98
CA VAL A 213 0.09 -7.51 -13.79
C VAL A 213 1.07 -8.49 -13.18
N ILE A 214 2.25 -8.00 -12.74
CA ILE A 214 3.27 -8.84 -12.10
C ILE A 214 2.74 -9.49 -10.83
N VAL A 215 2.12 -8.72 -9.93
CA VAL A 215 1.57 -9.25 -8.67
C VAL A 215 0.40 -10.19 -8.93
N HIS A 216 -0.44 -9.89 -9.92
CA HIS A 216 -1.52 -10.78 -10.33
C HIS A 216 -0.99 -12.14 -10.81
N ILE A 217 0.03 -12.12 -11.69
CA ILE A 217 0.68 -13.34 -12.18
C ILE A 217 1.35 -14.09 -11.02
N TYR A 218 2.11 -13.38 -10.18
CA TYR A 218 2.79 -13.94 -9.02
C TYR A 218 1.81 -14.67 -8.09
N MET A 219 0.68 -14.07 -7.78
CA MET A 219 -0.28 -14.60 -6.80
C MET A 219 -1.13 -15.75 -7.32
N ASN A 220 -1.41 -15.80 -8.63
CA ASN A 220 -2.36 -16.76 -9.21
C ASN A 220 -1.72 -17.87 -10.04
N TYR A 221 -0.53 -17.62 -10.61
CA TYR A 221 0.08 -18.51 -11.60
C TYR A 221 1.49 -19.00 -11.23
N THR A 222 1.99 -18.69 -10.03
CA THR A 222 3.32 -19.15 -9.60
C THR A 222 3.27 -20.07 -8.38
N LYS A 223 4.28 -20.94 -8.24
CA LYS A 223 4.50 -21.77 -7.04
C LYS A 223 4.56 -20.92 -5.77
N HIS A 224 5.14 -19.73 -5.86
CA HIS A 224 5.28 -18.83 -4.73
C HIS A 224 3.94 -18.27 -4.25
N GLY A 225 3.04 -17.93 -5.17
CA GLY A 225 1.66 -17.54 -4.83
C GLY A 225 0.87 -18.69 -4.19
N TYR A 226 1.09 -19.92 -4.65
CA TYR A 226 0.50 -21.12 -4.05
C TYR A 226 1.00 -21.36 -2.62
N GLU A 227 2.32 -21.28 -2.38
CA GLU A 227 2.92 -21.37 -1.05
C GLU A 227 2.31 -20.35 -0.07
N VAL A 228 2.14 -19.10 -0.51
CA VAL A 228 1.51 -18.02 0.28
C VAL A 228 0.05 -18.34 0.60
N ALA A 229 -0.69 -18.89 -0.36
CA ALA A 229 -2.09 -19.27 -0.15
C ALA A 229 -2.23 -20.42 0.86
N VAL A 230 -1.40 -21.46 0.75
CA VAL A 230 -1.45 -22.62 1.68
C VAL A 230 -1.10 -22.22 3.11
N ILE A 231 -0.10 -21.34 3.29
CA ILE A 231 0.21 -20.78 4.61
C ILE A 231 -0.97 -19.97 5.16
N GLY A 232 -1.62 -19.20 4.30
CA GLY A 232 -2.84 -18.45 4.64
C GLY A 232 -3.97 -19.34 5.15
N ASP A 233 -4.14 -20.54 4.58
CA ASP A 233 -5.13 -21.50 5.06
C ASP A 233 -4.72 -22.10 6.41
N SER A 234 -3.53 -22.70 6.49
CA SER A 234 -2.98 -23.27 7.72
C SER A 234 -1.46 -23.46 7.67
N GLU A 235 -0.75 -22.84 8.62
CA GLU A 235 0.69 -23.06 8.78
C GLU A 235 1.05 -24.53 9.01
N ASN A 236 0.22 -25.27 9.75
CA ASN A 236 0.46 -26.69 10.02
C ASN A 236 0.38 -27.52 8.75
N THR A 237 -0.58 -27.20 7.86
CA THR A 237 -0.71 -27.86 6.56
C THR A 237 0.48 -27.54 5.66
N ALA A 238 0.95 -26.30 5.67
CA ALA A 238 2.15 -25.90 4.93
C ALA A 238 3.40 -26.69 5.41
N ARG A 239 3.58 -26.84 6.73
CA ARG A 239 4.68 -27.62 7.30
C ARG A 239 4.57 -29.11 6.95
N TYR A 240 3.35 -29.67 7.02
CA TYR A 240 3.09 -31.06 6.63
C TYR A 240 3.40 -31.32 5.14
N ALA A 241 3.12 -30.34 4.28
CA ALA A 241 3.47 -30.38 2.85
C ALA A 241 4.96 -30.12 2.56
N GLY A 242 5.82 -30.04 3.59
CA GLY A 242 7.26 -29.83 3.44
C GLY A 242 7.68 -28.39 3.10
N MET A 243 6.80 -27.41 3.28
CA MET A 243 7.10 -26.01 2.98
C MET A 243 7.89 -25.35 4.12
N ASN A 244 8.94 -24.61 3.78
CA ASN A 244 9.67 -23.79 4.74
C ASN A 244 8.90 -22.48 5.00
N VAL A 245 7.97 -22.52 5.96
CA VAL A 245 7.11 -21.38 6.30
C VAL A 245 7.93 -20.13 6.61
N GLY A 246 8.97 -20.24 7.45
CA GLY A 246 9.81 -19.09 7.84
C GLY A 246 10.47 -18.40 6.65
N TRP A 247 11.05 -19.17 5.72
CA TRP A 247 11.62 -18.63 4.49
C TRP A 247 10.56 -17.94 3.61
N ILE A 248 9.38 -18.54 3.48
CA ILE A 248 8.28 -17.97 2.68
C ILE A 248 7.79 -16.66 3.30
N MET A 249 7.68 -16.56 4.63
CA MET A 249 7.34 -15.30 5.31
C MET A 249 8.37 -14.21 5.00
N MET A 250 9.66 -14.51 5.18
CA MET A 250 10.75 -13.55 4.93
C MET A 250 10.79 -13.10 3.48
N ARG A 251 10.68 -14.03 2.52
CA ARG A 251 10.64 -13.72 1.08
C ARG A 251 9.47 -12.81 0.75
N THR A 252 8.28 -13.11 1.27
CA THR A 252 7.06 -12.33 0.99
C THR A 252 7.18 -10.92 1.58
N MET A 253 7.72 -10.79 2.80
CA MET A 253 8.00 -9.48 3.40
C MET A 253 9.03 -8.69 2.61
N LEU A 254 10.11 -9.33 2.16
CA LEU A 254 11.14 -8.68 1.35
C LEU A 254 10.56 -8.14 0.03
N LEU A 255 9.72 -8.93 -0.64
CA LEU A 255 9.01 -8.49 -1.86
C LEU A 255 8.05 -7.33 -1.60
N SER A 256 7.27 -7.38 -0.51
CA SER A 256 6.42 -6.27 -0.09
C SER A 256 7.25 -5.00 0.14
N GLY A 257 8.36 -5.10 0.89
CA GLY A 257 9.27 -3.99 1.14
C GLY A 257 9.89 -3.42 -0.12
N THR A 258 10.25 -4.28 -1.08
CA THR A 258 10.81 -3.88 -2.37
C THR A 258 9.80 -3.01 -3.15
N ILE A 259 8.54 -3.45 -3.24
CA ILE A 259 7.49 -2.71 -3.94
C ILE A 259 7.16 -1.40 -3.21
N CYS A 260 7.02 -1.42 -1.88
CA CYS A 260 6.86 -0.22 -1.06
C CYS A 260 8.02 0.78 -1.26
N GLY A 261 9.25 0.28 -1.38
CA GLY A 261 10.44 1.09 -1.63
C GLY A 261 10.43 1.76 -3.01
N ILE A 262 9.95 1.07 -4.04
CA ILE A 262 9.72 1.65 -5.38
C ILE A 262 8.64 2.74 -5.31
N VAL A 263 7.58 2.56 -4.53
CA VAL A 263 6.58 3.62 -4.31
C VAL A 263 7.21 4.81 -3.58
N GLY A 264 8.08 4.59 -2.60
CA GLY A 264 8.84 5.64 -1.92
C GLY A 264 9.69 6.46 -2.89
N TRP A 265 10.41 5.81 -3.79
CA TRP A 265 11.13 6.46 -4.89
C TRP A 265 10.21 7.33 -5.77
N MET A 266 9.03 6.82 -6.12
CA MET A 266 8.05 7.56 -6.92
C MET A 266 7.52 8.80 -6.20
N LEU A 267 7.33 8.74 -4.89
CA LEU A 267 6.87 9.88 -4.08
C LEU A 267 7.92 10.98 -4.00
N VAL A 268 9.19 10.63 -3.74
CA VAL A 268 10.26 11.64 -3.62
C VAL A 268 10.71 12.21 -4.96
N SER A 269 10.79 11.39 -6.01
CA SER A 269 11.25 11.82 -7.34
C SER A 269 10.12 12.41 -8.21
N GLY A 270 8.87 11.99 -7.98
CA GLY A 270 7.71 12.37 -8.78
C GLY A 270 6.82 13.42 -8.12
N ALA A 271 6.27 13.11 -6.96
CA ALA A 271 5.24 13.94 -6.32
C ALA A 271 5.85 15.13 -5.56
N ASN A 272 6.80 14.88 -4.67
CA ASN A 272 7.31 15.88 -3.74
C ASN A 272 8.55 16.61 -4.29
N GLY A 273 9.40 15.91 -5.04
CA GLY A 273 10.67 16.46 -5.54
C GLY A 273 11.71 16.75 -4.45
N THR A 274 11.47 16.25 -3.22
CA THR A 274 12.35 16.30 -2.05
C THR A 274 11.93 15.21 -1.07
N LEU A 275 12.73 15.00 -0.03
CA LEU A 275 12.40 14.14 1.11
C LEU A 275 11.87 14.98 2.28
N ASN A 276 10.78 14.52 2.89
CA ASN A 276 10.21 15.08 4.10
C ASN A 276 9.75 13.96 5.04
N SER A 277 9.54 14.29 6.31
CA SER A 277 9.08 13.33 7.33
C SER A 277 7.65 12.82 7.07
N ASP A 278 6.88 13.51 6.22
CA ASP A 278 5.54 13.14 5.79
C ASP A 278 5.51 12.53 4.37
N VAL A 279 6.62 11.93 3.92
CA VAL A 279 6.73 11.41 2.56
C VAL A 279 5.70 10.32 2.26
N ALA A 280 5.38 9.49 3.25
CA ALA A 280 4.37 8.46 3.13
C ALA A 280 2.94 8.99 3.31
N GLY A 281 2.73 10.06 4.09
CA GLY A 281 1.45 10.77 4.19
C GLY A 281 0.23 9.89 4.52
N GLY A 282 0.40 8.80 5.29
CA GLY A 282 -0.68 7.85 5.57
C GLY A 282 -1.12 6.97 4.40
N VAL A 283 -0.43 7.01 3.25
CA VAL A 283 -0.66 6.11 2.11
C VAL A 283 -0.52 4.66 2.55
N GLY A 284 0.45 4.36 3.44
CA GLY A 284 0.68 3.03 3.98
C GLY A 284 -0.56 2.46 4.66
N PHE A 285 -1.15 3.22 5.58
CA PHE A 285 -2.36 2.83 6.30
C PHE A 285 -3.61 2.80 5.40
N THR A 286 -3.77 3.78 4.52
CA THR A 286 -4.94 3.85 3.62
C THR A 286 -4.93 2.69 2.63
N ALA A 287 -3.76 2.27 2.14
CA ALA A 287 -3.63 1.13 1.24
C ALA A 287 -4.08 -0.20 1.88
N ILE A 288 -4.06 -0.35 3.20
CA ILE A 288 -4.61 -1.52 3.91
C ILE A 288 -6.11 -1.65 3.60
N THR A 289 -6.84 -0.54 3.67
CA THR A 289 -8.27 -0.53 3.35
C THR A 289 -8.53 -0.90 1.89
N VAL A 290 -7.67 -0.45 0.97
CA VAL A 290 -7.74 -0.83 -0.45
C VAL A 290 -7.61 -2.33 -0.63
N ALA A 291 -6.58 -2.94 -0.02
CA ALA A 291 -6.30 -4.36 -0.14
C ALA A 291 -7.42 -5.25 0.45
N TRP A 292 -8.02 -4.81 1.55
CA TRP A 292 -9.11 -5.53 2.23
C TRP A 292 -10.44 -5.43 1.47
N LEU A 293 -10.83 -4.23 1.07
CA LEU A 293 -12.05 -4.01 0.30
C LEU A 293 -11.99 -4.73 -1.05
N SER A 294 -10.80 -4.89 -1.62
CA SER A 294 -10.58 -5.60 -2.88
C SER A 294 -10.54 -7.11 -2.71
N GLN A 295 -10.68 -7.64 -1.49
CA GLN A 295 -10.53 -9.07 -1.18
C GLN A 295 -9.21 -9.65 -1.74
N LEU A 296 -8.13 -8.85 -1.69
CA LEU A 296 -6.81 -9.20 -2.24
C LEU A 296 -6.78 -9.48 -3.76
N ASN A 297 -7.81 -9.10 -4.51
CA ASN A 297 -7.81 -9.18 -5.97
C ASN A 297 -7.16 -7.93 -6.61
N SER A 298 -6.07 -8.15 -7.35
CA SER A 298 -5.26 -7.08 -7.97
C SER A 298 -6.04 -6.15 -8.91
N PHE A 299 -7.05 -6.65 -9.64
CA PHE A 299 -7.85 -5.80 -10.53
C PHE A 299 -8.88 -4.99 -9.76
N ALA A 300 -9.50 -5.56 -8.73
CA ALA A 300 -10.42 -4.83 -7.85
C ALA A 300 -9.71 -3.70 -7.08
N MET A 301 -8.42 -3.87 -6.75
CA MET A 301 -7.62 -2.82 -6.12
C MET A 301 -7.54 -1.54 -6.97
N ILE A 302 -7.54 -1.64 -8.30
CA ILE A 302 -7.51 -0.45 -9.18
C ILE A 302 -8.75 0.41 -8.93
N ILE A 303 -9.92 -0.22 -8.93
CA ILE A 303 -11.21 0.47 -8.75
C ILE A 303 -11.29 1.09 -7.36
N ILE A 304 -10.89 0.34 -6.33
CA ILE A 304 -10.99 0.80 -4.94
C ILE A 304 -9.97 1.91 -4.65
N ALA A 305 -8.75 1.80 -5.16
CA ALA A 305 -7.75 2.86 -5.04
C ALA A 305 -8.24 4.15 -5.73
N ALA A 306 -8.88 4.04 -6.90
CA ALA A 306 -9.48 5.19 -7.57
C ALA A 306 -10.62 5.81 -6.75
N ILE A 307 -11.51 5.00 -6.17
CA ILE A 307 -12.60 5.48 -5.31
C ILE A 307 -12.06 6.21 -4.08
N LEU A 308 -11.09 5.64 -3.37
CA LEU A 308 -10.50 6.30 -2.20
C LEU A 308 -9.75 7.58 -2.57
N ALA A 309 -9.07 7.61 -3.71
CA ALA A 309 -8.41 8.82 -4.21
C ALA A 309 -9.38 9.92 -4.67
N ILE A 310 -10.64 9.57 -4.98
CA ILE A 310 -11.70 10.56 -5.26
C ILE A 310 -12.22 11.16 -3.95
N ILE A 311 -12.26 10.37 -2.87
CA ILE A 311 -12.83 10.79 -1.58
C ILE A 311 -11.84 11.61 -0.74
N GLY A 312 -10.55 11.28 -0.79
CA GLY A 312 -9.48 11.99 -0.04
C GLY A 312 -8.78 13.06 -0.87
#